data_AF-A0A9D7GRT9-F1
#
_entry.id   AF-A0A9D7GRT9-F1
#
_cell.length_a   1.000
_cell.length_b   1.000
_cell.length_c   1.000
_cell.angle_alpha   90.00
_cell.angle_beta   90.00
_cell.angle_gamma   90.00
#
_symmetry.space_group_name_H-M   'P 1'
#
loop_
_entity.id
_entity.type
_entity.pdbx_description
1 polymer ?
#
loop_
_entity_poly.entity_id
_entity_poly.type
_entity_poly.pdbx_seq_one_letter_code
_entity_poly.pdbx_strand_id
1 'polypeptide(L)'
;MTQLLEWRSWCAATVLVAGMACAGGGGRSGAGGIRSDVIYRNEIGKTSAVNAYDAVRRLRPAFLTGRGPSTLLRASQSTSAPVVYLDNQRFGAAESLRDIPVDGIVEIRFLTAAQAQVRWGMNHPAGVILVITGSARGTSP
;
A
#
# COMPACT_ATOMS: atom_id res chain seq x y z
N MET A 1 50.70 49.63 41.35
CA MET A 1 49.80 50.74 41.75
C MET A 1 49.15 51.24 40.48
N THR A 2 47.87 51.10 40.19
CA THR A 2 46.69 50.83 41.01
C THR A 2 45.57 50.50 40.04
N GLN A 3 44.76 49.51 40.41
CA GLN A 3 43.41 49.31 39.92
C GLN A 3 42.59 50.60 40.01
N LEU A 4 41.91 50.95 38.94
CA LEU A 4 40.66 51.71 38.92
C LEU A 4 39.78 50.96 37.91
N LEU A 5 39.03 49.95 38.36
CA LEU A 5 37.63 50.12 38.77
C LEU A 5 37.01 51.32 38.07
N GLU A 6 36.17 51.03 37.09
CA GLU A 6 34.79 51.49 36.98
C GLU A 6 34.41 51.23 35.52
N TRP A 7 33.69 50.15 35.27
CA TRP A 7 32.61 50.08 34.28
C TRP A 7 31.71 48.93 34.70
N ARG A 8 31.07 49.22 35.83
CA ARG A 8 29.81 48.61 36.25
C ARG A 8 28.82 48.77 35.11
N SER A 9 28.01 47.74 34.92
CA SER A 9 26.77 47.77 34.16
C SER A 9 26.96 48.17 32.70
N TRP A 10 26.99 47.18 31.81
CA TRP A 10 25.79 46.97 30.99
C TRP A 10 25.36 45.53 31.13
N CYS A 11 24.19 45.42 31.74
CA CYS A 11 23.46 44.22 32.00
C CYS A 11 23.22 43.44 30.70
N ALA A 12 23.30 42.13 30.85
CA ALA A 12 22.41 41.19 30.17
C ALA A 12 22.44 41.21 28.64
N ALA A 13 23.36 40.44 28.06
CA ALA A 13 23.17 39.85 26.73
C ALA A 13 23.20 38.32 26.86
N THR A 14 22.09 37.81 27.37
CA THR A 14 21.37 36.62 26.89
C THR A 14 22.20 35.37 26.55
N VAL A 15 22.34 34.48 27.54
CA VAL A 15 22.61 33.05 27.31
C VAL A 15 21.35 32.42 26.72
N LEU A 16 21.43 32.00 25.46
CA LEU A 16 20.45 31.10 24.82
C LEU A 16 21.20 30.08 23.97
N VAL A 17 21.77 29.08 24.65
CA VAL A 17 22.22 27.83 24.02
C VAL A 17 20.96 27.00 23.74
N ALA A 18 20.51 27.00 22.49
CA ALA A 18 19.49 26.08 22.00
C ALA A 18 20.15 25.09 21.04
N GLY A 19 20.28 23.83 21.48
CA GLY A 19 20.91 22.75 20.74
C GLY A 19 20.12 22.38 19.48
N MET A 20 20.76 22.46 18.32
CA MET A 20 20.28 21.87 17.08
C MET A 20 20.89 20.47 16.95
N ALA A 21 20.27 19.51 17.61
CA ALA A 21 20.54 18.08 17.43
C ALA A 21 19.20 17.37 17.18
N CYS A 22 18.78 17.35 15.92
CA CYS A 22 17.84 16.35 15.43
C CYS A 22 18.47 15.71 14.19
N ALA A 23 19.47 14.86 14.42
CA ALA A 23 19.70 13.71 13.56
C ALA A 23 18.52 12.75 13.79
N GLY A 24 17.63 12.68 12.80
CA GLY A 24 16.45 11.84 12.82
C GLY A 24 16.07 11.45 11.40
N GLY A 25 16.97 10.74 10.72
CA GLY A 25 16.60 9.98 9.54
C GLY A 25 15.60 8.91 9.95
N GLY A 26 14.35 9.04 9.50
CA GLY A 26 13.30 8.11 9.89
C GLY A 26 12.00 8.37 9.17
N GLY A 27 11.88 7.89 7.94
CA GLY A 27 10.63 7.98 7.20
C GLY A 27 10.72 7.57 5.74
N ARG A 28 11.61 6.62 5.38
CA ARG A 28 11.42 5.85 4.15
C ARG A 28 10.21 4.95 4.35
N SER A 29 9.01 5.51 4.25
CA SER A 29 7.77 4.74 4.08
C SER A 29 7.64 4.33 2.62
N GLY A 30 8.71 3.71 2.10
CA GLY A 30 8.79 3.14 0.78
C GLY A 30 9.47 1.78 0.95
N ALA A 31 8.75 0.72 0.55
CA ALA A 31 9.21 -0.67 0.50
C ALA A 31 9.42 -1.36 1.88
N GLY A 32 8.32 -1.81 2.50
CA GLY A 32 8.40 -2.57 3.76
C GLY A 32 7.17 -3.41 4.13
N GLY A 33 6.37 -3.82 3.15
CA GLY A 33 5.29 -4.82 3.32
C GLY A 33 5.51 -6.03 2.43
N ILE A 34 6.76 -6.47 2.34
CA ILE A 34 7.24 -7.58 1.49
C ILE A 34 6.37 -8.82 1.80
N ARG A 35 5.55 -9.26 0.83
CA ARG A 35 4.62 -10.42 0.81
C ARG A 35 3.14 -10.17 1.15
N SER A 36 2.72 -8.97 1.51
CA SER A 36 1.29 -8.73 1.83
C SER A 36 0.39 -8.47 0.62
N ASP A 37 0.99 -8.28 -0.55
CA ASP A 37 0.35 -7.91 -1.83
C ASP A 37 -0.06 -9.11 -2.70
N VAL A 38 0.20 -10.34 -2.26
CA VAL A 38 -0.15 -11.56 -3.00
C VAL A 38 -0.85 -12.57 -2.10
N ILE A 39 -1.83 -13.26 -2.65
CA ILE A 39 -2.52 -14.41 -2.09
C ILE A 39 -2.27 -15.58 -3.05
N TYR A 40 -1.61 -16.63 -2.57
CA TYR A 40 -1.33 -17.82 -3.37
C TYR A 40 -2.41 -18.90 -3.17
N ARG A 41 -2.51 -19.84 -4.10
CA ARG A 41 -3.43 -20.99 -4.03
C ARG A 41 -3.39 -21.74 -2.70
N ASN A 42 -2.20 -21.93 -2.11
CA ASN A 42 -2.05 -22.61 -0.82
C ASN A 42 -2.64 -21.82 0.36
N GLU A 43 -2.77 -20.50 0.26
CA GLU A 43 -3.48 -19.66 1.24
C GLU A 43 -4.98 -19.73 1.01
N ILE A 44 -5.43 -19.71 -0.26
CA ILE A 44 -6.85 -19.84 -0.63
C ILE A 44 -7.39 -21.18 -0.14
N GLY A 45 -6.67 -22.28 -0.37
CA GLY A 45 -7.06 -23.63 0.05
C GLY A 45 -7.15 -23.84 1.57
N LYS A 46 -6.57 -22.94 2.38
CA LYS A 46 -6.74 -22.94 3.85
C LYS A 46 -8.04 -22.27 4.29
N THR A 47 -8.79 -21.68 3.36
CA THR A 47 -10.06 -20.98 3.64
C THR A 47 -11.23 -21.69 2.98
N SER A 48 -12.42 -21.56 3.57
CA SER A 48 -13.69 -22.02 2.98
C SER A 48 -14.28 -21.00 1.99
N ALA A 49 -13.44 -20.30 1.23
CA ALA A 49 -13.89 -19.36 0.21
C ALA A 49 -14.31 -20.11 -1.06
N VAL A 50 -15.40 -19.69 -1.70
CA VAL A 50 -15.92 -20.29 -2.94
C VAL A 50 -15.57 -19.43 -4.17
N ASN A 51 -15.44 -18.12 -3.97
CA ASN A 51 -15.13 -17.15 -5.01
C ASN A 51 -13.92 -16.27 -4.60
N ALA A 52 -13.32 -15.60 -5.57
CA ALA A 52 -12.15 -14.73 -5.35
C ALA A 52 -12.46 -13.60 -4.37
N TYR A 53 -13.68 -13.04 -4.39
CA TYR A 53 -14.08 -11.96 -3.50
C TYR A 53 -14.04 -12.39 -2.02
N ASP A 54 -14.59 -13.56 -1.69
CA ASP A 54 -14.58 -14.14 -0.35
C ASP A 54 -13.15 -14.46 0.10
N ALA A 55 -12.33 -15.00 -0.79
CA ALA A 55 -10.93 -15.29 -0.49
C ALA A 55 -10.17 -13.99 -0.12
N VAL A 56 -10.31 -12.94 -0.95
CA VAL A 56 -9.70 -11.64 -0.71
C VAL A 56 -10.24 -11.01 0.57
N ARG A 57 -11.56 -11.00 0.78
CA ARG A 57 -12.19 -10.42 1.97
C ARG A 57 -11.69 -11.05 3.28
N ARG A 58 -11.48 -12.37 3.29
CA ARG A 58 -11.04 -13.12 4.47
C ARG A 58 -9.54 -13.02 4.72
N LEU A 59 -8.73 -13.14 3.66
CA LEU A 59 -7.28 -13.17 3.78
C LEU A 59 -6.67 -11.78 3.84
N ARG A 60 -7.16 -10.85 3.00
CA ARG A 60 -6.62 -9.49 2.84
C ARG A 60 -7.75 -8.50 2.48
N PRO A 61 -8.62 -8.11 3.43
CA PRO A 61 -9.71 -7.17 3.16
C PRO A 61 -9.22 -5.81 2.63
N ALA A 62 -7.99 -5.44 2.97
CA ALA A 62 -7.33 -4.22 2.49
C ALA A 62 -7.18 -4.13 0.96
N PHE A 63 -7.26 -5.24 0.22
CA PHE A 63 -7.22 -5.21 -1.25
C PHE A 63 -8.48 -4.56 -1.82
N LEU A 64 -9.64 -4.77 -1.19
CA LEU A 64 -10.92 -4.25 -1.68
C LEU A 64 -11.06 -2.74 -1.50
N THR A 65 -10.36 -2.17 -0.52
CA THR A 65 -10.49 -0.76 -0.17
C THR A 65 -9.67 0.17 -1.07
N GLY A 66 -8.83 -0.35 -1.99
CA GLY A 66 -8.08 0.45 -2.96
C GLY A 66 -7.26 1.57 -2.33
N ARG A 67 -5.95 1.35 -2.10
CA ARG A 67 -5.09 2.41 -1.58
C ARG A 67 -4.83 3.44 -2.69
N GLY A 68 -5.70 4.44 -2.81
CA GLY A 68 -5.41 5.65 -3.56
C GLY A 68 -4.21 6.39 -2.98
N PRO A 69 -3.60 7.35 -3.71
CA PRO A 69 -2.49 8.14 -3.18
C PRO A 69 -2.92 8.76 -1.83
N SER A 70 -2.21 8.36 -0.77
CA SER A 70 -2.40 8.86 0.59
C SER A 70 -1.81 10.27 0.71
N THR A 71 -2.29 11.19 -0.12
CA THR A 71 -1.97 12.60 0.02
C THR A 71 -2.92 13.16 1.06
N LEU A 72 -2.42 13.39 2.28
CA LEU A 72 -3.14 13.94 3.43
C LEU A 72 -3.82 15.31 3.16
N LEU A 73 -3.64 15.87 1.96
CA LEU A 73 -4.17 17.16 1.51
C LEU A 73 -5.43 17.05 0.63
N ARG A 74 -5.88 15.84 0.26
CA ARG A 74 -7.07 15.66 -0.60
C ARG A 74 -7.92 14.47 -0.15
N ALA A 75 -8.38 14.49 1.10
CA ALA A 75 -9.35 13.53 1.64
C ALA A 75 -10.78 13.78 1.13
N SER A 76 -10.94 14.23 -0.12
CA SER A 76 -12.25 14.49 -0.70
C SER A 76 -12.43 13.68 -1.97
N GLN A 77 -13.24 12.62 -1.82
CA GLN A 77 -14.28 12.27 -2.79
C GLN A 77 -13.88 11.44 -4.01
N SER A 78 -13.09 10.38 -3.80
CA SER A 78 -13.10 9.24 -4.72
C SER A 78 -12.82 7.96 -3.96
N THR A 79 -13.87 7.35 -3.41
CA THR A 79 -13.87 5.94 -2.99
C THR A 79 -13.79 5.07 -4.26
N SER A 80 -12.71 5.21 -5.03
CA SER A 80 -12.50 4.37 -6.21
C SER A 80 -12.16 2.97 -5.71
N ALA A 81 -13.02 2.01 -6.04
CA ALA A 81 -12.69 0.60 -5.89
C ALA A 81 -11.57 0.23 -6.89
N PRO A 82 -10.70 -0.73 -6.55
CA PRO A 82 -9.70 -1.23 -7.48
C PRO A 82 -10.36 -1.92 -8.67
N VAL A 83 -9.71 -1.85 -9.82
CA VAL A 83 -10.16 -2.55 -11.04
C VAL A 83 -9.64 -3.99 -11.00
N VAL A 84 -10.46 -4.93 -11.44
CA VAL A 84 -10.12 -6.35 -11.49
C VAL A 84 -9.65 -6.73 -12.88
N TYR A 85 -8.51 -7.42 -12.94
CA TYR A 85 -7.97 -8.04 -14.14
C TYR A 85 -7.91 -9.55 -13.92
N LEU A 86 -8.38 -10.29 -14.91
CA LEU A 86 -8.27 -11.74 -14.97
C LEU A 86 -7.30 -12.08 -16.10
N ASP A 87 -6.18 -12.72 -15.78
CA ASP A 87 -5.15 -13.11 -16.76
C ASP A 87 -4.74 -11.96 -17.68
N ASN A 88 -4.48 -10.79 -17.09
CA ASN A 88 -4.16 -9.53 -17.79
C ASN A 88 -5.28 -8.92 -18.66
N GLN A 89 -6.46 -9.51 -18.72
CA GLN A 89 -7.65 -8.94 -19.35
C GLN A 89 -8.49 -8.20 -18.31
N ARG A 90 -9.02 -7.01 -18.68
CA ARG A 90 -9.91 -6.25 -17.79
C ARG A 90 -11.20 -7.05 -17.58
N PHE A 91 -11.49 -7.39 -16.32
CA PHE A 91 -12.68 -8.16 -15.96
C PHE A 91 -13.80 -7.25 -15.47
N GLY A 92 -13.50 -6.30 -14.58
CA GLY A 92 -14.53 -5.42 -14.04
C GLY A 92 -14.11 -4.64 -12.80
N ALA A 93 -15.09 -4.34 -11.95
CA ALA A 93 -14.88 -3.72 -10.64
C ALA A 93 -14.63 -4.80 -9.57
N ALA A 94 -14.34 -4.38 -8.34
CA ALA A 94 -14.07 -5.29 -7.22
C ALA A 94 -15.22 -6.30 -6.97
N GLU A 95 -16.46 -5.92 -7.25
CA GLU A 95 -17.65 -6.77 -7.12
C GLU A 95 -17.61 -7.97 -8.08
N SER A 96 -17.03 -7.80 -9.26
CA SER A 96 -16.91 -8.85 -10.28
C SER A 96 -16.00 -10.00 -9.82
N LEU A 97 -15.18 -9.83 -8.76
CA LEU A 97 -14.45 -10.95 -8.14
C LEU A 97 -15.37 -12.09 -7.66
N ARG A 98 -16.67 -11.82 -7.45
CA ARG A 98 -17.65 -12.84 -7.05
C ARG A 98 -17.93 -13.86 -8.16
N ASP A 99 -17.75 -13.46 -9.41
CA ASP A 99 -18.00 -14.31 -10.59
C ASP A 99 -16.81 -15.23 -10.91
N ILE A 100 -15.70 -15.08 -10.18
CA ILE A 100 -14.47 -15.85 -10.39
C ILE A 100 -14.38 -16.96 -9.32
N PRO A 101 -14.56 -18.24 -9.68
CA PRO A 101 -14.45 -19.35 -8.74
C PRO A 101 -12.99 -19.57 -8.31
N VAL A 102 -12.77 -19.98 -7.04
CA VAL A 102 -11.41 -20.19 -6.52
C VAL A 102 -10.68 -21.39 -7.12
N ASP A 103 -11.41 -22.35 -7.68
CA ASP A 103 -10.88 -23.65 -8.13
C ASP A 103 -9.76 -23.50 -9.19
N GLY A 104 -9.88 -22.51 -10.06
CA GLY A 104 -8.89 -22.19 -11.11
C GLY A 104 -7.81 -21.18 -10.72
N ILE A 105 -7.89 -20.56 -9.54
CA ILE A 105 -7.00 -19.44 -9.18
C ILE A 105 -5.65 -19.94 -8.68
N VAL A 106 -4.56 -19.47 -9.30
CA VAL A 106 -3.19 -19.74 -8.85
C VAL A 106 -2.72 -18.64 -7.90
N GLU A 107 -3.04 -17.39 -8.25
CA GLU A 107 -2.56 -16.22 -7.53
C GLU A 107 -3.56 -15.06 -7.63
N ILE A 108 -3.74 -14.32 -6.54
CA ILE A 108 -4.40 -13.02 -6.52
C ILE A 108 -3.40 -11.99 -6.01
N ARG A 109 -3.09 -10.99 -6.84
CA ARG A 109 -2.13 -9.94 -6.53
C ARG A 109 -2.78 -8.57 -6.54
N PHE A 110 -2.48 -7.77 -5.53
CA PHE A 110 -2.79 -6.36 -5.53
C PHE A 110 -1.62 -5.56 -6.10
N LEU A 111 -1.89 -4.80 -7.15
CA LEU A 111 -0.97 -3.83 -7.72
C LEU A 111 -1.39 -2.43 -7.28
N THR A 112 -0.44 -1.70 -6.72
CA THR A 112 -0.65 -0.29 -6.36
C THR A 112 -0.97 0.56 -7.59
N ALA A 113 -1.55 1.74 -7.39
CA ALA A 113 -1.84 2.68 -8.48
C ALA A 113 -0.60 2.92 -9.37
N ALA A 114 0.58 3.17 -8.78
CA ALA A 114 1.81 3.37 -9.54
C ALA A 114 2.18 2.15 -10.41
N GLN A 115 2.09 0.94 -9.86
CA GLN A 115 2.39 -0.29 -10.61
C GLN A 115 1.38 -0.56 -11.72
N ALA A 116 0.10 -0.31 -11.46
CA ALA A 116 -0.96 -0.44 -12.44
C ALA A 116 -0.77 0.56 -13.60
N GLN A 117 -0.38 1.80 -13.28
CA GLN A 117 -0.14 2.84 -14.28
C GLN A 117 1.01 2.52 -15.22
N VAL A 118 2.08 1.90 -14.72
CA VAL A 118 3.19 1.42 -15.55
C VAL A 118 2.75 0.32 -16.54
N ARG A 119 1.76 -0.50 -16.17
CA ARG A 119 1.30 -1.64 -17.00
C ARG A 119 0.14 -1.30 -17.94
N TRP A 120 -0.83 -0.51 -17.48
CA TRP A 120 -2.09 -0.26 -18.19
C TRP A 120 -2.44 1.24 -18.36
N GLY A 121 -1.61 2.16 -17.84
CA GLY A 121 -1.81 3.61 -17.98
C GLY A 121 -2.57 4.29 -16.83
N MET A 122 -2.82 5.60 -16.96
CA MET A 122 -3.22 6.49 -15.86
C MET A 122 -4.63 6.25 -15.26
N ASN A 123 -5.39 5.26 -15.74
CA ASN A 123 -6.80 5.02 -15.37
C ASN A 123 -7.00 4.08 -14.17
N HIS A 124 -6.01 3.94 -13.30
CA HIS A 124 -6.05 3.03 -12.14
C HIS A 124 -5.66 3.72 -10.83
N PRO A 125 -6.39 4.78 -10.41
CA PRO A 125 -6.02 5.59 -9.25
C PRO A 125 -6.12 4.82 -7.92
N ALA A 126 -6.95 3.77 -7.85
CA ALA A 126 -7.14 2.92 -6.66
C ALA A 126 -6.29 1.64 -6.67
N GLY A 127 -5.49 1.43 -7.73
CA GLY A 127 -4.79 0.17 -7.97
C GLY A 127 -5.62 -0.87 -8.71
N VAL A 128 -5.06 -2.07 -8.79
CA VAL A 128 -5.59 -3.21 -9.56
C VAL A 128 -5.52 -4.47 -8.73
N ILE A 129 -6.57 -5.29 -8.78
CA ILE A 129 -6.53 -6.68 -8.33
C ILE A 129 -6.32 -7.55 -9.56
N LEU A 130 -5.14 -8.14 -9.68
CA LEU A 130 -4.78 -9.09 -10.73
C LEU A 130 -5.05 -10.51 -10.23
N VAL A 131 -5.96 -11.21 -10.89
CA VAL A 131 -6.22 -12.63 -10.69
C VAL A 131 -5.54 -13.40 -11.80
N ILE A 132 -4.71 -14.37 -11.42
CA ILE A 132 -4.03 -15.26 -12.35
C ILE A 132 -4.68 -16.64 -12.19
N THR A 133 -5.25 -17.14 -13.28
CA THR A 133 -5.74 -18.51 -13.32
C THR A 133 -4.66 -19.42 -13.90
N GLY A 134 -4.72 -20.68 -13.48
CA GLY A 134 -3.89 -21.71 -14.06
C GLY A 134 -4.77 -22.90 -14.32
N SER A 135 -4.63 -23.46 -15.52
CA SER A 135 -4.99 -24.85 -15.72
C SER A 135 -4.16 -25.67 -14.73
N ALA A 136 -4.84 -26.41 -13.85
CA ALA A 136 -4.24 -27.59 -13.25
C ALA A 136 -3.91 -28.53 -14.42
N ARG A 137 -2.76 -28.33 -15.07
CA ARG A 137 -2.32 -29.21 -16.14
C ARG A 137 -2.21 -30.60 -15.55
N GLY A 138 -2.99 -31.52 -16.12
CA GLY A 138 -3.33 -32.79 -15.53
C GLY A 138 -2.10 -33.59 -15.11
N THR A 139 -2.08 -33.98 -13.85
CA THR A 139 -1.46 -35.25 -13.46
C THR A 139 -2.59 -36.27 -13.51
N SER A 140 -2.79 -36.86 -14.70
CA SER A 140 -3.55 -38.10 -14.81
C SER A 140 -2.76 -39.23 -14.11
N PRO A 141 -3.44 -40.17 -13.45
CA PRO A 141 -2.83 -41.24 -12.65
C PRO A 141 -2.00 -42.22 -13.48
#